data_AF-A0AAW4KRB2-F1
#
_entry.id   AF-A0AAW4KRB2-F1
#
_cell.length_a   1.000
_cell.length_b   1.000
_cell.length_c   1.000
_cell.angle_alpha   90.00
_cell.angle_beta   90.00
_cell.angle_gamma   90.00
#
_symmetry.space_group_name_H-M   'P 1'
#
loop_
_entity.id
_entity.type
_entity.pdbx_description
1 polymer ?
#
loop_
_entity_poly.entity_id
_entity_poly.type
_entity_poly.pdbx_seq_one_letter_code
_entity_poly.pdbx_strand_id
1 'polypeptide(L)' 'MTDFAPLTLVTPQEHPFAQFVRILGKGKRGARNLTREEAREAMGMLLDEKVEDTQLGAFLMLLRHK' A
#
# COMPACT_ATOMS: atom_id res chain seq x y z
N MET A 1 -0.46 39.89 -14.54
CA MET A 1 -0.67 38.60 -15.22
C MET A 1 0.02 37.56 -14.37
N THR A 2 -0.74 36.84 -13.55
CA THR A 2 -0.21 35.74 -12.71
C THR A 2 -0.13 34.50 -13.58
N ASP A 3 1.10 34.11 -13.92
CA ASP A 3 1.37 32.88 -14.66
C ASP A 3 1.38 31.73 -13.65
N PHE A 4 0.35 30.89 -13.68
CA PHE A 4 0.31 29.66 -12.88
C PHE A 4 0.94 28.56 -13.72
N ALA A 5 2.12 28.10 -13.30
CA ALA A 5 2.71 26.91 -13.88
C ALA A 5 1.71 25.75 -13.79
N PRO A 6 1.47 25.00 -14.89
CA PRO A 6 0.53 23.90 -14.88
C PRO A 6 0.97 22.85 -13.85
N LEU A 7 0.05 22.42 -13.00
CA LEU A 7 0.29 21.28 -12.11
C LEU A 7 0.49 20.04 -12.98
N THR A 8 1.74 19.59 -13.12
CA THR A 8 2.03 18.33 -13.78
C THR A 8 1.58 17.19 -12.86
N LEU A 9 0.38 16.67 -13.09
CA LEU A 9 -0.18 15.57 -12.31
C LEU A 9 0.35 14.21 -12.81
N VAL A 10 1.63 13.93 -12.60
CA VAL A 10 2.17 12.58 -12.83
C VAL A 10 1.98 11.76 -11.57
N THR A 11 1.12 10.74 -11.62
CA THR A 11 1.05 9.74 -10.55
C THR A 11 2.32 8.89 -10.61
N PRO A 12 3.10 8.79 -9.52
CA PRO A 12 4.26 7.92 -9.49
C PRO A 12 3.87 6.47 -9.77
N GLN A 13 4.81 5.69 -10.29
CA GLN A 13 4.63 4.25 -10.44
C GLN A 13 4.28 3.62 -9.08
N GLU A 14 3.17 2.88 -9.01
CA GLU A 14 2.78 2.21 -7.77
C GLU A 14 3.83 1.16 -7.38
N HIS A 15 4.19 1.17 -6.10
CA HIS A 15 5.06 0.15 -5.54
C HIS A 15 4.33 -1.20 -5.50
N PRO A 16 5.00 -2.34 -5.80
CA PRO A 16 4.34 -3.66 -5.80
C PRO A 16 3.65 -4.03 -4.48
N PHE A 17 4.12 -3.46 -3.36
CA PHE A 17 3.52 -3.69 -2.04
C PHE A 17 2.12 -3.06 -1.88
N ALA A 18 1.75 -2.08 -2.72
CA ALA A 18 0.46 -1.38 -2.65
C ALA A 18 -0.74 -2.33 -2.76
N GLN A 19 -0.58 -3.47 -3.43
CA GLN A 19 -1.65 -4.47 -3.55
C GLN A 19 -2.10 -5.03 -2.19
N PHE A 20 -1.18 -5.26 -1.25
CA PHE A 20 -1.49 -5.83 0.06
C PHE A 20 -2.26 -4.82 0.93
N VAL A 21 -1.82 -3.56 0.90
CA VAL A 21 -2.53 -2.43 1.51
C VAL A 21 -3.94 -2.32 0.94
N ARG A 22 -4.09 -2.44 -0.40
CA ARG A 22 -5.40 -2.39 -1.05
C ARG A 22 -6.32 -3.55 -0.66
N ILE A 23 -5.80 -4.77 -0.49
CA ILE A 23 -6.60 -5.92 -0.04
C ILE A 23 -7.17 -5.66 1.36
N LEU A 24 -6.39 -5.05 2.25
CA LEU A 24 -6.79 -4.77 3.62
C LEU A 24 -7.61 -3.48 3.76
N GLY A 25 -7.39 -2.50 2.88
CA GLY A 25 -7.91 -1.13 2.99
C GLY A 25 -9.23 -0.84 2.27
N LYS A 26 -9.92 -1.82 1.69
CA LYS A 26 -11.19 -1.63 0.95
C LYS A 26 -12.44 -1.37 1.84
N GLY A 27 -12.26 -1.10 3.14
CA GLY A 27 -13.35 -0.81 4.08
C GLY A 27 -14.30 -1.99 4.35
N LYS A 28 -15.41 -1.73 5.05
CA LYS A 28 -16.30 -2.75 5.65
C LYS A 28 -16.78 -3.86 4.70
N ARG A 29 -16.94 -3.57 3.40
CA ARG A 29 -17.52 -4.52 2.43
C ARG A 29 -16.52 -5.15 1.48
N GLY A 30 -15.31 -4.60 1.38
CA GLY A 30 -14.33 -5.04 0.37
C GLY A 30 -12.99 -5.48 0.93
N ALA A 31 -12.71 -5.17 2.21
CA ALA A 31 -11.53 -5.68 2.88
C ALA A 31 -11.68 -7.17 3.16
N ARG A 32 -10.63 -7.96 2.89
CA ARG A 32 -10.59 -9.40 3.21
C ARG A 32 -9.23 -9.78 3.77
N ASN A 33 -9.15 -10.90 4.48
CA ASN A 33 -7.87 -11.41 4.97
C ASN A 33 -6.96 -11.76 3.79
N LEU A 34 -5.65 -11.59 4.00
CA LEU A 34 -4.67 -12.10 3.07
C LEU A 34 -4.81 -13.62 3.03
N THR A 35 -4.66 -14.20 1.84
CA THR A 35 -4.42 -15.63 1.73
C THR A 35 -3.04 -15.95 2.31
N ARG A 36 -2.77 -17.23 2.59
CA ARG A 36 -1.45 -17.65 3.06
C ARG A 36 -0.34 -17.27 2.08
N GLU A 37 -0.61 -17.34 0.78
CA GLU A 37 0.35 -17.01 -0.27
C GLU A 37 0.64 -15.50 -0.31
N GLU A 38 -0.40 -14.67 -0.28
CA GLU A 38 -0.25 -13.21 -0.22
C GLU A 38 0.47 -12.75 1.05
N ALA A 39 0.20 -13.39 2.18
CA ALA A 39 0.90 -13.12 3.43
C ALA A 39 2.38 -13.51 3.32
N ARG A 40 2.70 -14.67 2.73
CA ARG A 40 4.07 -15.10 2.49
C ARG A 40 4.83 -14.10 1.61
N GLU A 41 4.21 -13.63 0.54
CA GLU A 41 4.80 -12.62 -0.35
C GLU A 41 5.01 -11.28 0.34
N ALA A 42 4.01 -10.76 1.04
CA ALA A 42 4.13 -9.50 1.78
C ALA A 42 5.24 -9.57 2.84
N MET A 43 5.28 -10.66 3.62
CA MET A 43 6.32 -10.86 4.63
C MET A 43 7.72 -11.03 4.01
N GLY A 44 7.82 -11.71 2.86
CA GLY A 44 9.07 -11.81 2.11
C GLY A 44 9.60 -10.43 1.70
N MET A 45 8.73 -9.54 1.19
CA MET A 45 9.12 -8.17 0.87
C MET A 45 9.58 -7.37 2.10
N LEU A 46 8.95 -7.56 3.25
CA LEU A 46 9.35 -6.92 4.51
C LEU A 46 10.75 -7.38 4.95
N LEU A 47 10.99 -8.69 4.94
CA LEU A 47 12.28 -9.28 5.35
C LEU A 47 13.42 -8.95 4.40
N ASP A 48 13.10 -8.75 3.12
CA ASP A 48 14.05 -8.30 2.10
C ASP A 48 14.29 -6.77 2.12
N GLU A 49 13.71 -6.02 3.07
CA GLU A 49 13.78 -4.56 3.16
C GLU A 49 13.29 -3.81 1.90
N LYS A 50 12.36 -4.42 1.15
CA LYS A 50 11.80 -3.88 -0.11
C LYS A 50 10.58 -2.99 0.12
N VAL A 51 10.33 -2.50 1.33
CA VAL A 51 9.11 -1.78 1.68
C VAL A 51 9.45 -0.50 2.44
N GLU A 52 8.96 0.62 1.94
CA GLU A 52 9.14 1.93 2.58
C GLU A 52 8.42 2.00 3.93
N ASP A 53 8.98 2.75 4.89
CA ASP A 53 8.40 2.94 6.23
C ASP A 53 6.93 3.36 6.20
N THR A 54 6.58 4.24 5.26
CA THR A 54 5.20 4.72 5.08
C THR A 54 4.24 3.61 4.65
N GLN A 55 4.71 2.68 3.81
CA GLN A 55 3.93 1.53 3.34
C GLN A 55 3.80 0.48 4.45
N LEU A 56 4.88 0.22 5.19
CA LEU A 56 4.88 -0.65 6.35
C LEU A 56 3.91 -0.15 7.43
N GLY A 57 3.98 1.13 7.76
CA GLY A 57 3.06 1.77 8.72
C GLY A 57 1.60 1.59 8.31
N ALA A 58 1.25 1.91 7.06
CA ALA A 58 -0.10 1.71 6.54
C ALA A 58 -0.56 0.24 6.61
N PHE A 59 0.31 -0.70 6.25
CA PHE A 59 0.02 -2.13 6.29
C PHE A 59 -0.26 -2.63 7.72
N LEU A 60 0.60 -2.26 8.68
CA LEU A 60 0.43 -2.65 10.09
C LEU A 60 -0.82 -2.02 10.71
N MET A 61 -1.14 -0.77 10.38
CA MET A 61 -2.36 -0.12 10.83
C MET A 61 -3.62 -0.84 10.34
N LEU A 62 -3.63 -1.29 9.07
CA LEU A 62 -4.74 -2.02 8.49
C LEU A 62 -4.88 -3.44 9.05
N LEU A 63 -3.77 -4.12 9.36
CA LEU A 63 -3.80 -5.41 10.05
C LEU A 63 -4.36 -5.29 11.47
N ARG A 64 -4.02 -4.22 12.20
CA ARG A 64 -4.52 -3.97 13.55
C ARG A 64 -6.03 -3.71 13.61
N HIS A 65 -6.61 -3.10 12.57
CA HIS A 65 -8.02 -2.72 12.53
C HIS A 65 -8.96 -3.81 12.02
N LYS A 66 -8.48 -5.06 12.01
CA LYS A 66 -9.27 -6.25 11.74
C LYS A 66 -9.69 -6.97 13.00
#